data_AF-A0A257JGH1-F1
#
_entry.id   AF-A0A257JGH1-F1
#
_cell.length_a   1.000
_cell.length_b   1.000
_cell.length_c   1.000
_cell.angle_alpha   90.00
_cell.angle_beta   90.00
_cell.angle_gamma   90.00
#
_symmetry.space_group_name_H-M   'P 1'
#
loop_
_entity.id
_entity.type
_entity.pdbx_description
1 polymer ?
#
loop_
_entity_poly.entity_id
_entity_poly.type
_entity_poly.pdbx_seq_one_letter_code
_entity_poly.pdbx_strand_id
1 'polypeptide(L)'
;MPDAAAAPRLVVRVCDGLSCAMAGAGGLMQRLAGVLGEGVQLLAAPCVGRCEQAPVAVVGQVPVLRADAAAVQAQAAATPDRASAVQAPSADDGEFDAAAAGPGAITTAGAPVSPAHVGFDAYRQRGGYQLAADLAAGRTSADSVLAAMADSGLRGLGGAGFPAGRKWAIVRSQPAPRWMAVNIDEGEPGTFKDRTYLERDPHRFLEGVLVAAQVVGTEAVVLYLRDEYAGCRVILQQALAQLQAAPPGPLPRIELRRGAGAYVCGE
;
A
#
# COMPACT_ATOMS: atom_id res chain seq x y z
N MET A 1 -11.52 -5.58 36.02
CA MET A 1 -10.35 -4.99 35.34
C MET A 1 -10.34 -3.51 35.67
N PRO A 2 -9.39 -3.03 36.49
CA PRO A 2 -9.31 -1.62 36.81
C PRO A 2 -8.70 -0.81 35.64
N ASP A 3 -9.10 0.45 35.58
CA ASP A 3 -8.72 1.54 34.66
C ASP A 3 -9.06 1.40 33.17
N ALA A 4 -10.29 1.81 32.86
CA ALA A 4 -10.58 2.52 31.62
C ALA A 4 -9.86 3.88 31.64
N ALA A 5 -8.53 3.87 31.48
CA ALA A 5 -7.79 5.05 31.11
C ALA A 5 -8.44 5.59 29.83
N ALA A 6 -8.91 6.84 29.86
CA ALA A 6 -9.49 7.48 28.68
C ALA A 6 -8.51 7.31 27.53
N ALA A 7 -8.98 6.72 26.41
CA ALA A 7 -8.12 6.48 25.26
C ALA A 7 -7.44 7.80 24.88
N PRO A 8 -6.12 7.77 24.60
CA PRO A 8 -5.40 8.99 24.29
C PRO A 8 -6.04 9.66 23.08
N ARG A 9 -6.19 10.99 23.15
CA ARG A 9 -6.79 11.79 22.07
C ARG A 9 -5.97 11.68 20.79
N LEU A 10 -4.64 11.56 20.94
CA LEU A 10 -3.70 11.39 19.85
C LEU A 10 -2.61 10.38 20.22
N VAL A 11 -2.19 9.58 19.25
CA VAL A 11 -1.04 8.66 19.39
C VAL A 11 0.03 9.09 18.39
N VAL A 12 1.24 9.32 18.90
CA VAL A 12 2.46 9.54 18.11
C VAL A 12 3.31 8.28 18.19
N ARG A 13 3.62 7.69 17.03
CA ARG A 13 4.46 6.50 16.90
C ARG A 13 5.79 6.87 16.26
N VAL A 14 6.91 6.58 16.90
CA VAL A 14 8.24 6.75 16.30
C VAL A 14 8.74 5.38 15.84
N CYS A 15 9.11 5.28 14.56
CA CYS A 15 9.65 4.05 13.99
C CYS A 15 11.01 3.72 14.63
N ASP A 16 11.15 2.51 15.17
CA ASP A 16 12.39 2.00 15.79
C ASP A 16 13.14 1.00 14.89
N GLY A 17 12.62 0.73 13.69
CA GLY A 17 13.27 -0.13 12.69
C GLY A 17 14.67 0.38 12.33
N LEU A 18 15.54 -0.54 11.87
CA LEU A 18 16.97 -0.31 11.70
C LEU A 18 17.33 1.01 10.99
N SER A 19 16.70 1.31 9.85
CA SER A 19 16.97 2.55 9.10
C SER A 19 16.64 3.81 9.92
N CYS A 20 15.54 3.80 10.68
CA CYS A 20 15.16 4.92 11.55
C CYS A 20 16.05 5.01 12.79
N ALA A 21 16.41 3.87 13.39
CA ALA A 21 17.36 3.83 14.49
C ALA A 21 18.71 4.43 14.10
N MET A 22 19.26 4.02 12.95
CA MET A 22 20.50 4.58 12.38
C MET A 22 20.38 6.08 12.06
N ALA A 23 19.19 6.54 11.65
CA ALA A 23 18.91 7.94 11.38
C ALA A 23 18.56 8.76 12.64
N GLY A 24 18.73 8.20 13.84
CA GLY A 24 18.62 8.93 15.11
C GLY A 24 17.23 8.91 15.76
N ALA A 25 16.36 7.96 15.41
CA ALA A 25 15.02 7.83 15.99
C ALA A 25 15.02 7.70 17.53
N GLY A 26 16.04 7.06 18.12
CA GLY A 26 16.19 6.98 19.58
C GLY A 26 16.32 8.35 20.25
N GLY A 27 17.14 9.24 19.68
CA GLY A 27 17.27 10.60 20.16
C GLY A 27 16.01 11.44 19.90
N LEU A 28 15.32 11.20 18.79
CA LEU A 28 14.01 11.81 18.51
C LEU A 28 12.98 11.44 19.58
N MET A 29 12.88 10.16 19.93
CA MET A 29 11.98 9.67 20.98
C MET A 29 12.21 10.38 22.31
N GLN A 30 13.47 10.50 22.73
CA GLN A 30 13.83 11.18 23.99
C GLN A 30 13.43 12.65 23.98
N ARG A 31 13.66 13.37 22.86
CA ARG A 31 13.25 14.77 22.73
C ARG A 31 11.72 14.92 22.77
N LEU A 32 11.00 14.05 22.07
CA LEU A 32 9.53 14.08 22.00
C LEU A 32 8.87 13.88 23.36
N ALA A 33 9.44 13.03 24.21
CA ALA A 33 8.94 12.81 25.56
C ALA A 33 8.91 14.09 26.42
N GLY A 34 9.77 15.07 26.12
CA GLY A 34 9.81 16.36 26.83
C GLY A 34 9.01 17.49 26.20
N VAL A 35 8.48 17.31 24.98
CA VAL A 35 7.83 18.41 24.22
C VAL A 35 6.39 18.12 23.78
N LEU A 36 5.97 16.85 23.79
CA LEU A 36 4.58 16.49 23.52
C LEU A 36 3.72 16.80 24.75
N GLY A 37 2.59 17.49 24.53
CA GLY A 37 1.69 17.94 25.60
C GLY A 37 0.78 16.84 26.14
N GLU A 38 -0.05 17.20 27.12
CA GLU A 38 -1.03 16.29 27.71
C GLU A 38 -2.01 15.72 26.67
N GLY A 39 -2.41 14.46 26.85
CA GLY A 39 -3.35 13.78 25.94
C GLY A 39 -2.73 13.18 24.68
N VAL A 40 -1.40 13.30 24.50
CA VAL A 40 -0.63 12.62 23.45
C VAL A 40 0.09 11.41 24.03
N GLN A 41 -0.18 10.23 23.46
CA GLN A 41 0.58 9.02 23.79
C GLN A 41 1.74 8.86 22.81
N LEU A 42 2.97 8.86 23.31
CA LEU A 42 4.18 8.57 22.54
C LEU A 42 4.54 7.09 22.64
N LEU A 43 4.70 6.42 21.50
CA LEU A 43 5.00 4.98 21.41
C LEU A 43 6.15 4.72 20.43
N ALA A 44 6.95 3.68 20.70
CA ALA A 44 7.76 3.06 19.66
C ALA A 44 6.87 2.23 18.73
N ALA A 45 7.24 2.14 17.46
CA ALA A 45 6.57 1.30 16.49
C ALA A 45 7.60 0.55 15.65
N PRO A 46 7.31 -0.71 15.25
CA PRO A 46 8.13 -1.42 14.28
C PRO A 46 8.15 -0.70 12.93
N CYS A 47 8.89 -1.24 11.96
CA CYS A 47 9.04 -0.63 10.63
C CYS A 47 7.70 -0.21 10.02
N VAL A 48 7.58 1.09 9.70
CA VAL A 48 6.38 1.69 9.09
C VAL A 48 6.44 1.74 7.54
N GLY A 49 7.37 1.02 6.92
CA GLY A 49 7.50 0.92 5.46
C GLY A 49 7.94 2.21 4.77
N ARG A 50 8.70 3.07 5.47
CA ARG A 50 9.21 4.38 4.98
C ARG A 50 10.71 4.53 5.23
N CYS A 51 11.46 3.45 5.02
CA CYS A 51 12.89 3.40 5.34
C CYS A 51 13.72 4.40 4.53
N GLU A 52 13.32 4.72 3.31
CA GLU A 52 13.95 5.71 2.44
C GLU A 52 13.70 7.17 2.89
N GLN A 53 12.84 7.35 3.89
CA GLN A 53 12.44 8.66 4.43
C GLN A 53 12.82 8.80 5.91
N ALA A 54 13.69 7.92 6.41
CA ALA A 54 14.11 7.86 7.81
C ALA A 54 14.78 9.15 8.33
N PRO A 55 14.66 9.46 9.65
CA PRO A 55 13.78 8.80 10.61
C PRO A 55 12.30 9.18 10.36
N VAL A 56 11.36 8.32 10.76
CA VAL A 56 9.93 8.56 10.54
C VAL A 56 9.17 8.48 11.85
N ALA A 57 8.26 9.44 12.05
CA ALA A 57 7.22 9.39 13.06
C ALA A 57 5.84 9.38 12.38
N VAL A 58 4.83 8.86 13.06
CA VAL A 58 3.44 8.82 12.58
C VAL A 58 2.56 9.45 13.65
N VAL A 59 1.94 10.57 13.31
CA VAL A 59 1.00 11.30 14.17
C VAL A 59 -0.42 10.90 13.77
N GLY A 60 -1.09 10.09 14.59
CA GLY A 60 -2.34 9.45 14.19
C GLY A 60 -2.14 8.48 13.03
N GLN A 61 -2.56 8.83 11.80
CA GLN A 61 -2.22 8.10 10.57
C GLN A 61 -1.48 8.99 9.55
N VAL A 62 -0.91 10.12 9.98
CA VAL A 62 -0.15 11.03 9.13
C VAL A 62 1.36 10.81 9.36
N PRO A 63 2.12 10.38 8.35
CA PRO A 63 3.56 10.25 8.47
C PRO A 63 4.26 11.63 8.47
N VAL A 64 5.21 11.80 9.38
CA VAL A 64 6.20 12.88 9.39
C VAL A 64 7.52 12.29 8.92
N LEU A 65 7.95 12.69 7.73
CA LEU A 65 9.17 12.20 7.08
C LEU A 65 10.39 12.96 7.58
N ARG A 66 11.57 12.32 7.57
CA ARG A 66 12.84 12.92 8.04
C ARG A 66 12.62 13.66 9.38
N ALA A 67 11.90 12.98 10.27
CA ALA A 67 11.24 13.58 11.41
C ALA A 67 12.23 14.22 12.38
N ASP A 68 11.93 15.45 12.77
CA ASP A 68 12.52 16.09 13.94
C ASP A 68 11.42 16.43 14.96
N ALA A 69 11.83 16.89 16.15
CA ALA A 69 10.89 17.16 17.23
C ALA A 69 9.92 18.30 16.88
N ALA A 70 10.38 19.32 16.16
CA ALA A 70 9.58 20.48 15.80
C ALA A 70 8.50 20.11 14.78
N ALA A 71 8.85 19.36 13.73
CA ALA A 71 7.92 18.88 12.72
C ALA A 71 6.84 17.97 13.31
N VAL A 72 7.22 17.05 14.20
CA VAL A 72 6.26 16.18 14.88
C VAL A 72 5.34 16.95 15.81
N GLN A 73 5.87 17.92 16.57
CA GLN A 73 5.06 18.76 17.45
C GLN A 73 4.07 19.63 16.66
N ALA A 74 4.53 20.23 15.55
CA ALA A 74 3.68 21.01 14.67
C ALA A 74 2.53 20.15 14.09
N GLN A 75 2.84 18.94 13.63
CA GLN A 75 1.82 18.01 13.15
C GLN A 75 0.86 17.58 14.26
N ALA A 76 1.34 17.33 15.48
CA ALA A 76 0.50 16.96 16.62
C ALA A 76 -0.44 18.09 17.02
N ALA A 77 0.05 19.34 17.04
CA ALA A 77 -0.75 20.52 17.32
C ALA A 77 -1.84 20.76 16.26
N ALA A 78 -1.53 20.45 14.99
CA ALA A 78 -2.49 20.52 13.88
C ALA A 78 -3.51 19.36 13.87
N THR A 79 -3.37 18.36 14.74
CA THR A 79 -4.17 17.13 14.70
C THR A 79 -4.58 16.68 16.11
N PRO A 80 -5.54 17.38 16.75
CA PRO A 80 -5.91 17.10 18.14
C PRO A 80 -6.64 15.77 18.36
N ASP A 81 -7.18 15.15 17.29
CA ASP A 81 -7.95 13.88 17.35
C ASP A 81 -7.45 12.87 16.30
N ARG A 82 -7.25 11.62 16.73
CA ARG A 82 -6.90 10.47 15.89
C ARG A 82 -7.86 10.21 14.73
N ALA A 83 -9.17 10.45 14.89
CA ALA A 83 -10.15 10.18 13.83
C ALA A 83 -9.98 11.09 12.61
N SER A 84 -9.58 12.35 12.83
CA SER A 84 -9.26 13.33 11.80
C SER A 84 -7.85 13.18 11.21
N ALA A 85 -6.99 12.38 11.84
CA ALA A 85 -5.57 12.24 11.52
C ALA A 85 -5.30 11.29 10.34
N VAL A 86 -6.01 11.41 9.22
CA VAL A 86 -5.78 10.58 8.03
C VAL A 86 -4.94 11.35 7.02
N GLN A 87 -3.96 10.68 6.40
CA GLN A 87 -3.21 11.26 5.28
C GLN A 87 -4.17 11.72 4.17
N ALA A 88 -4.03 12.97 3.75
CA ALA A 88 -4.82 13.52 2.64
C ALA A 88 -4.56 12.75 1.34
N PRO A 89 -5.57 12.63 0.44
CA PRO A 89 -5.34 12.04 -0.88
C PRO A 89 -4.28 12.83 -1.64
N SER A 90 -3.40 12.13 -2.37
CA SER A 90 -2.50 12.79 -3.31
C SER A 90 -3.22 13.14 -4.61
N ALA A 91 -2.65 14.08 -5.37
CA ALA A 91 -3.13 14.41 -6.70
C ALA A 91 -2.98 13.21 -7.65
N ASP A 92 -3.93 13.07 -8.58
CA ASP A 92 -4.03 11.99 -9.56
C ASP A 92 -3.52 12.42 -10.97
N ASP A 93 -2.81 13.53 -11.03
CA ASP A 93 -2.17 14.11 -12.22
C ASP A 93 -0.69 13.72 -12.37
N GLY A 94 -0.26 12.69 -11.64
CA GLY A 94 1.11 12.22 -11.62
C GLY A 94 1.51 11.39 -12.84
N GLU A 95 2.83 11.26 -13.02
CA GLU A 95 3.44 10.34 -13.97
C GLU A 95 4.36 9.37 -13.24
N PHE A 96 4.26 8.09 -13.61
CA PHE A 96 5.11 7.06 -13.06
C PHE A 96 5.43 5.98 -14.09
N ASP A 97 6.73 5.79 -14.33
CA ASP A 97 7.27 4.67 -15.07
C ASP A 97 8.45 4.08 -14.30
N ALA A 98 8.23 2.93 -13.68
CA ALA A 98 9.27 2.22 -12.95
C ALA A 98 10.39 1.72 -13.87
N ALA A 99 10.08 1.41 -15.14
CA ALA A 99 11.08 0.94 -16.10
C ALA A 99 12.05 2.06 -16.51
N ALA A 100 11.56 3.31 -16.55
CA ALA A 100 12.38 4.48 -16.84
C ALA A 100 13.50 4.72 -15.79
N ALA A 101 13.35 4.20 -14.57
CA ALA A 101 14.37 4.32 -13.53
C ALA A 101 15.62 3.46 -13.79
N GLY A 102 15.55 2.47 -14.68
CA GLY A 102 16.66 1.57 -14.99
C GLY A 102 17.20 0.86 -13.73
N PRO A 103 18.54 0.67 -13.59
CA PRO A 103 19.14 0.06 -12.40
C PRO A 103 19.22 1.02 -11.20
N GLY A 104 18.64 2.22 -11.29
CA GLY A 104 18.69 3.25 -10.26
C GLY A 104 17.60 3.12 -9.19
N ALA A 105 17.70 3.94 -8.15
CA ALA A 105 16.66 4.06 -7.14
C ALA A 105 15.42 4.75 -7.71
N ILE A 106 14.24 4.13 -7.53
CA ILE A 106 12.94 4.68 -7.93
C ILE A 106 12.53 5.85 -7.03
N THR A 107 12.97 5.85 -5.78
CA THR A 107 12.69 6.91 -4.80
C THR A 107 13.84 7.90 -4.74
N THR A 108 13.53 9.18 -4.89
CA THR A 108 14.50 10.28 -4.78
C THR A 108 14.37 11.00 -3.44
N ALA A 109 15.50 11.50 -2.92
CA ALA A 109 15.49 12.33 -1.72
C ALA A 109 14.67 13.60 -1.97
N GLY A 110 13.77 13.95 -1.04
CA GLY A 110 12.93 15.15 -1.14
C GLY A 110 11.49 14.93 -1.56
N ALA A 111 11.08 13.70 -1.89
CA ALA A 111 9.69 13.41 -2.25
C ALA A 111 8.69 13.82 -1.14
N PRO A 112 7.48 14.29 -1.51
CA PRO A 112 6.43 14.61 -0.56
C PRO A 112 5.97 13.36 0.21
N VAL A 113 5.22 13.56 1.29
CA VAL A 113 4.62 12.47 2.11
C VAL A 113 3.86 11.48 1.24
N SER A 114 3.11 12.01 0.27
CA SER A 114 2.39 11.28 -0.76
C SER A 114 2.73 11.90 -2.12
N PRO A 115 3.43 11.21 -3.03
CA PRO A 115 3.63 11.69 -4.39
C PRO A 115 2.30 11.72 -5.17
N ALA A 116 2.24 12.56 -6.21
CA ALA A 116 1.17 12.48 -7.20
C ALA A 116 1.23 11.10 -7.89
N HIS A 117 0.07 10.56 -8.24
CA HIS A 117 -0.08 9.23 -8.83
C HIS A 117 -0.74 9.30 -10.20
N VAL A 118 -0.56 8.26 -11.00
CA VAL A 118 -1.24 8.12 -12.29
C VAL A 118 -2.73 7.88 -12.02
N GLY A 119 -3.57 8.87 -12.34
CA GLY A 119 -5.01 8.81 -12.18
C GLY A 119 -5.73 7.91 -13.20
N PHE A 120 -6.99 7.61 -12.92
CA PHE A 120 -7.82 6.68 -13.70
C PHE A 120 -7.89 7.03 -15.19
N ASP A 121 -8.23 8.28 -15.51
CA ASP A 121 -8.41 8.71 -16.91
C ASP A 121 -7.08 8.70 -17.66
N ALA A 122 -6.01 9.19 -17.03
CA ALA A 122 -4.66 9.16 -17.58
C ALA A 122 -4.19 7.71 -17.83
N TYR A 123 -4.48 6.79 -16.90
CA TYR A 123 -4.17 5.37 -17.06
C TYR A 123 -4.89 4.76 -18.27
N ARG A 124 -6.20 5.02 -18.42
CA ARG A 124 -7.00 4.54 -19.55
C ARG A 124 -6.58 5.12 -20.89
N GLN A 125 -6.26 6.41 -20.94
CA GLN A 125 -5.80 7.07 -22.17
C GLN A 125 -4.51 6.46 -22.71
N ARG A 126 -3.67 5.89 -21.84
CA ARG A 126 -2.43 5.18 -22.22
C ARG A 126 -2.65 3.69 -22.53
N GLY A 127 -3.91 3.25 -22.66
CA GLY A 127 -4.27 1.85 -22.93
C GLY A 127 -4.43 0.98 -21.68
N GLY A 128 -4.41 1.57 -20.48
CA GLY A 128 -4.68 0.86 -19.25
C GLY A 128 -6.08 0.23 -19.22
N TYR A 129 -6.19 -0.94 -18.60
CA TYR A 129 -7.37 -1.81 -18.56
C TYR A 129 -7.74 -2.51 -19.88
N GLN A 130 -6.99 -2.31 -20.97
CA GLN A 130 -7.30 -2.94 -22.25
C GLN A 130 -7.22 -4.49 -22.16
N LEU A 131 -6.21 -5.03 -21.48
CA LEU A 131 -6.09 -6.49 -21.31
C LEU A 131 -7.24 -7.06 -20.48
N ALA A 132 -7.63 -6.35 -19.42
CA ALA A 132 -8.78 -6.73 -18.60
C ALA A 132 -10.09 -6.71 -19.41
N ALA A 133 -10.27 -5.73 -20.30
CA ALA A 133 -11.44 -5.63 -21.18
C ALA A 133 -11.45 -6.72 -22.26
N ASP A 134 -10.29 -7.08 -22.81
CA ASP A 134 -10.16 -8.12 -23.83
C ASP A 134 -10.43 -9.52 -23.27
N LEU A 135 -9.98 -9.79 -22.03
CA LEU A 135 -10.33 -11.02 -21.31
C LEU A 135 -11.84 -11.11 -21.06
N ALA A 136 -12.45 -10.03 -20.58
CA ALA A 136 -13.88 -9.99 -20.28
C ALA A 136 -14.75 -10.21 -21.53
N ALA A 137 -14.29 -9.71 -22.68
CA ALA A 137 -14.96 -9.87 -23.96
C ALA A 137 -14.61 -11.18 -24.70
N GLY A 138 -13.72 -12.01 -24.15
CA GLY A 138 -13.25 -13.24 -24.80
C GLY A 138 -12.35 -13.02 -26.02
N ARG A 139 -11.83 -11.81 -26.23
CA ARG A 139 -10.86 -11.50 -27.29
C ARG A 139 -9.47 -12.03 -26.96
N THR A 140 -9.15 -12.12 -25.67
CA THR A 140 -7.93 -12.74 -25.13
C THR A 140 -8.33 -13.96 -24.30
N SER A 141 -7.63 -15.09 -24.46
CA SER A 141 -7.93 -16.30 -23.70
C SER A 141 -7.09 -16.37 -22.42
N ALA A 142 -7.66 -16.94 -21.35
CA ALA A 142 -6.92 -17.18 -20.11
C ALA A 142 -5.66 -18.05 -20.32
N ASP A 143 -5.70 -18.99 -21.27
CA ASP A 143 -4.56 -19.85 -21.61
C ASP A 143 -3.40 -19.06 -22.23
N SER A 144 -3.70 -18.06 -23.07
CA SER A 144 -2.69 -17.17 -23.65
C SER A 144 -1.96 -16.34 -22.59
N VAL A 145 -2.69 -15.85 -21.58
CA VAL A 145 -2.11 -15.11 -20.45
C VAL A 145 -1.23 -16.02 -19.60
N LEU A 146 -1.68 -17.24 -19.29
CA LEU A 146 -0.88 -18.23 -18.54
C LEU A 146 0.39 -18.62 -19.29
N ALA A 147 0.32 -18.78 -20.61
CA ALA A 147 1.48 -19.04 -21.45
C ALA A 147 2.48 -17.87 -21.39
N ALA A 148 2.02 -16.62 -21.61
CA ALA A 148 2.86 -15.45 -21.52
C ALA A 148 3.53 -15.29 -20.14
N MET A 149 2.80 -15.58 -19.05
CA MET A 149 3.37 -15.58 -17.70
C MET A 149 4.44 -16.67 -17.51
N ALA A 150 4.22 -17.86 -18.05
CA ALA A 150 5.21 -18.94 -18.00
C ALA A 150 6.48 -18.57 -18.79
N ASP A 151 6.31 -18.05 -20.00
CA ASP A 151 7.40 -17.63 -20.88
C ASP A 151 8.23 -16.47 -20.30
N SER A 152 7.58 -15.55 -19.58
CA SER A 152 8.25 -14.45 -18.88
C SER A 152 9.11 -14.91 -17.69
N GLY A 153 8.90 -16.12 -17.20
CA GLY A 153 9.54 -16.61 -15.97
C GLY A 153 9.11 -15.87 -14.70
N LEU A 154 7.95 -15.19 -14.70
CA LEU A 154 7.46 -14.42 -13.57
C LEU A 154 7.31 -15.28 -12.31
N ARG A 155 7.87 -14.79 -11.21
CA ARG A 155 7.85 -15.44 -9.89
C ARG A 155 7.18 -14.54 -8.85
N GLY A 156 6.71 -15.15 -7.77
CA GLY A 156 6.19 -14.43 -6.62
C GLY A 156 7.25 -13.51 -6.01
N LEU A 157 6.96 -12.21 -5.99
CA LEU A 157 7.84 -11.15 -5.51
C LEU A 157 7.76 -10.91 -3.98
N GLY A 158 7.05 -11.78 -3.26
CA GLY A 158 6.93 -11.74 -1.80
C GLY A 158 7.98 -12.57 -1.05
N GLY A 159 8.97 -13.15 -1.75
CA GLY A 159 10.09 -13.89 -1.15
C GLY A 159 10.18 -15.36 -1.58
N ALA A 160 9.07 -16.11 -1.50
CA ALA A 160 9.08 -17.55 -1.82
C ALA A 160 9.43 -17.90 -3.27
N GLY A 161 9.33 -16.95 -4.21
CA GLY A 161 9.82 -17.13 -5.58
C GLY A 161 9.11 -18.21 -6.40
N PHE A 162 7.91 -18.64 -5.98
CA PHE A 162 7.11 -19.64 -6.70
C PHE A 162 6.62 -19.09 -8.05
N PRO A 163 6.64 -19.86 -9.16
CA PRO A 163 6.19 -19.38 -10.47
C PRO A 163 4.73 -18.91 -10.46
N ALA A 164 4.49 -17.66 -10.83
CA ALA A 164 3.18 -17.01 -10.68
C ALA A 164 2.11 -17.65 -11.57
N GLY A 165 2.42 -17.86 -12.86
CA GLY A 165 1.51 -18.52 -13.80
C GLY A 165 1.14 -19.94 -13.38
N ARG A 166 2.10 -20.69 -12.82
CA ARG A 166 1.84 -22.05 -12.29
C ARG A 166 0.87 -22.01 -11.11
N LYS A 167 1.02 -21.04 -10.19
CA LYS A 167 0.09 -20.87 -9.06
C LYS A 167 -1.33 -20.62 -9.57
N TRP A 168 -1.49 -19.75 -10.57
CA TRP A 168 -2.80 -19.44 -11.16
C TRP A 168 -3.42 -20.66 -11.84
N ALA A 169 -2.64 -21.43 -12.61
CA ALA A 169 -3.12 -22.65 -13.26
C ALA A 169 -3.60 -23.71 -12.25
N ILE A 170 -2.88 -23.89 -11.13
CA ILE A 170 -3.27 -24.81 -10.06
C ILE A 170 -4.61 -24.41 -9.44
N VAL A 171 -4.81 -23.11 -9.14
CA VAL A 171 -6.07 -22.65 -8.53
C VAL A 171 -7.22 -22.73 -9.53
N ARG A 172 -6.98 -22.35 -10.80
CA ARG A 172 -7.99 -22.41 -11.87
C ARG A 172 -8.52 -23.83 -12.11
N SER A 173 -7.70 -24.87 -11.90
CA SER A 173 -8.11 -26.27 -12.08
C SER A 173 -8.99 -26.81 -10.95
N GLN A 174 -9.12 -26.08 -9.84
CA GLN A 174 -10.00 -26.45 -8.74
C GLN A 174 -11.46 -26.03 -9.01
N PRO A 175 -12.46 -26.73 -8.45
CA PRO A 175 -13.86 -26.31 -8.53
C PRO A 175 -14.11 -24.90 -7.98
N ALA A 176 -15.16 -24.23 -8.47
CA ALA A 176 -15.68 -22.99 -7.87
C ALA A 176 -16.42 -23.29 -6.54
N PRO A 177 -16.54 -22.32 -5.61
CA PRO A 177 -16.07 -20.93 -5.69
C PRO A 177 -14.57 -20.79 -5.42
N ARG A 178 -13.92 -19.85 -6.09
CA ARG A 178 -12.49 -19.53 -5.89
C ARG A 178 -12.32 -18.09 -5.45
N TRP A 179 -11.44 -17.86 -4.48
CA TRP A 179 -11.17 -16.54 -3.91
C TRP A 179 -9.71 -16.17 -4.12
N MET A 180 -9.44 -14.87 -4.24
CA MET A 180 -8.08 -14.33 -4.29
C MET A 180 -7.82 -13.47 -3.06
N ALA A 181 -6.72 -13.72 -2.37
CA ALA A 181 -6.16 -12.80 -1.38
C ALA A 181 -4.94 -12.12 -1.99
N VAL A 182 -4.91 -10.79 -1.93
CA VAL A 182 -3.76 -9.97 -2.33
C VAL A 182 -3.14 -9.42 -1.06
N ASN A 183 -1.91 -9.85 -0.78
CA ASN A 183 -1.16 -9.46 0.39
C ASN A 183 -0.42 -8.15 0.12
N ILE A 184 -0.79 -7.11 0.87
CA ILE A 184 -0.18 -5.77 0.90
C ILE A 184 0.17 -5.39 2.35
N ASP A 185 0.56 -6.39 3.16
CA ASP A 185 0.98 -6.13 4.54
C ASP A 185 2.41 -5.57 4.61
N GLU A 186 3.26 -5.86 3.62
CA GLU A 186 4.65 -5.37 3.46
C GLU A 186 5.36 -5.06 4.81
N GLY A 187 5.31 -6.04 5.72
CA GLY A 187 5.74 -5.85 7.11
C GLY A 187 7.25 -5.96 7.30
N GLU A 188 7.96 -6.57 6.35
CA GLU A 188 9.41 -6.81 6.43
C GLU A 188 10.17 -5.48 6.53
N PRO A 189 11.01 -5.29 7.56
CA PRO A 189 11.81 -4.08 7.70
C PRO A 189 12.66 -3.77 6.46
N GLY A 190 12.63 -2.52 6.00
CA GLY A 190 13.34 -2.11 4.79
C GLY A 190 12.57 -2.32 3.48
N THR A 191 11.39 -2.96 3.51
CA THR A 191 10.53 -3.08 2.34
C THR A 191 9.52 -1.93 2.23
N PHE A 192 9.39 -1.38 1.03
CA PHE A 192 8.48 -0.28 0.70
C PHE A 192 8.13 -0.26 -0.80
N LYS A 193 8.36 -1.37 -1.51
CA LYS A 193 8.09 -1.51 -2.94
C LYS A 193 6.58 -1.43 -3.18
N ASP A 194 5.77 -2.11 -2.38
CA ASP A 194 4.33 -2.18 -2.58
C ASP A 194 3.72 -0.81 -2.32
N ARG A 195 4.13 -0.12 -1.24
CA ARG A 195 3.78 1.29 -1.05
C ARG A 195 4.18 2.16 -2.23
N THR A 196 5.41 2.02 -2.73
CA THR A 196 5.91 2.84 -3.85
C THR A 196 5.03 2.72 -5.07
N TYR A 197 4.61 1.51 -5.45
CA TYR A 197 3.70 1.31 -6.57
C TYR A 197 2.28 1.78 -6.27
N LEU A 198 1.75 1.52 -5.07
CA LEU A 198 0.39 1.90 -4.72
C LEU A 198 0.19 3.42 -4.57
N GLU A 199 1.21 4.14 -4.08
CA GLU A 199 1.18 5.60 -3.97
C GLU A 199 1.41 6.31 -5.30
N ARG A 200 1.72 5.59 -6.40
CA ARG A 200 2.11 6.20 -7.68
C ARG A 200 1.37 5.68 -8.91
N ASP A 201 0.92 4.43 -8.90
CA ASP A 201 0.24 3.81 -10.03
C ASP A 201 -0.78 2.74 -9.56
N PRO A 202 -1.82 3.18 -8.82
CA PRO A 202 -2.80 2.28 -8.22
C PRO A 202 -3.62 1.52 -9.27
N HIS A 203 -3.87 2.13 -10.44
CA HIS A 203 -4.69 1.51 -11.48
C HIS A 203 -3.97 0.36 -12.19
N ARG A 204 -2.65 0.44 -12.38
CA ARG A 204 -1.86 -0.70 -12.87
C ARG A 204 -1.92 -1.90 -11.93
N PHE A 205 -1.84 -1.64 -10.62
CA PHE A 205 -2.04 -2.67 -9.60
C PHE A 205 -3.44 -3.30 -9.71
N LEU A 206 -4.50 -2.48 -9.78
CA LEU A 206 -5.87 -2.96 -9.90
C LEU A 206 -6.12 -3.72 -11.21
N GLU A 207 -5.51 -3.31 -12.32
CA GLU A 207 -5.59 -4.08 -13.58
C GLU A 207 -5.00 -5.48 -13.41
N GLY A 208 -3.82 -5.60 -12.78
CA GLY A 208 -3.23 -6.90 -12.46
C GLY A 208 -4.14 -7.78 -11.61
N VAL A 209 -4.85 -7.18 -10.65
CA VAL A 209 -5.87 -7.86 -9.83
C VAL A 209 -7.03 -8.36 -10.71
N LEU A 210 -7.56 -7.54 -11.62
CA LEU A 210 -8.66 -7.94 -12.50
C LEU A 210 -8.24 -9.05 -13.47
N VAL A 211 -7.05 -8.94 -14.05
CA VAL A 211 -6.49 -9.96 -14.94
C VAL A 211 -6.36 -11.29 -14.20
N ALA A 212 -5.78 -11.28 -13.00
CA ALA A 212 -5.67 -12.48 -12.16
C ALA A 212 -7.04 -13.10 -11.85
N ALA A 213 -8.00 -12.28 -11.42
CA ALA A 213 -9.34 -12.71 -11.08
C ALA A 213 -10.06 -13.35 -12.27
N GLN A 214 -9.94 -12.78 -13.47
CA GLN A 214 -10.56 -13.30 -14.69
C GLN A 214 -9.88 -14.58 -15.19
N VAL A 215 -8.54 -14.62 -15.20
CA VAL A 215 -7.78 -15.81 -15.63
C VAL A 215 -8.04 -17.00 -14.71
N VAL A 216 -8.06 -16.78 -13.39
CA VAL A 216 -8.30 -17.84 -12.40
C VAL A 216 -9.80 -18.15 -12.26
N GLY A 217 -10.68 -17.21 -12.61
CA GLY A 217 -12.13 -17.33 -12.45
C GLY A 217 -12.53 -17.28 -10.98
N THR A 218 -12.14 -16.21 -10.29
CA THR A 218 -12.46 -15.97 -8.87
C THR A 218 -13.73 -15.16 -8.70
N GLU A 219 -14.53 -15.49 -7.69
CA GLU A 219 -15.77 -14.76 -7.36
C GLU A 219 -15.51 -13.53 -6.48
N ALA A 220 -14.48 -13.60 -5.63
CA ALA A 220 -14.13 -12.56 -4.70
C ALA A 220 -12.62 -12.34 -4.60
N VAL A 221 -12.25 -11.09 -4.35
CA VAL A 221 -10.89 -10.62 -4.10
C VAL A 221 -10.85 -9.87 -2.78
N VAL A 222 -9.91 -10.25 -1.92
CA VAL A 222 -9.61 -9.53 -0.67
C VAL A 222 -8.24 -8.86 -0.82
N LEU A 223 -8.21 -7.54 -0.75
CA LEU A 223 -6.98 -6.76 -0.69
C LEU A 223 -6.67 -6.51 0.80
N TYR A 224 -5.65 -7.17 1.34
CA TYR A 224 -5.25 -6.99 2.74
C TYR A 224 -4.12 -5.97 2.82
N LEU A 225 -4.41 -4.79 3.36
CA LEU A 225 -3.49 -3.66 3.47
C LEU A 225 -3.14 -3.40 4.93
N ARG A 226 -1.84 -3.32 5.24
CA ARG A 226 -1.36 -2.96 6.59
C ARG A 226 -1.92 -1.63 7.09
N ASP A 227 -1.96 -1.46 8.42
CA ASP A 227 -2.50 -0.24 9.04
C ASP A 227 -1.67 1.02 8.70
N GLU A 228 -0.34 0.86 8.62
CA GLU A 228 0.60 1.96 8.46
C GLU A 228 0.48 2.64 7.08
N TYR A 229 -0.16 2.00 6.11
CA TYR A 229 -0.36 2.51 4.75
C TYR A 229 -1.70 3.23 4.58
N ALA A 230 -2.00 4.15 5.51
CA ALA A 230 -3.24 4.92 5.48
C ALA A 230 -3.41 5.77 4.21
N GLY A 231 -2.33 6.36 3.68
CA GLY A 231 -2.34 7.06 2.39
C GLY A 231 -2.73 6.15 1.23
N CYS A 232 -2.08 4.99 1.10
CA CYS A 232 -2.42 3.99 0.09
C CYS A 232 -3.89 3.55 0.20
N ARG A 233 -4.41 3.43 1.42
CA ARG A 233 -5.81 3.05 1.66
C ARG A 233 -6.76 4.08 1.05
N VAL A 234 -6.50 5.38 1.24
CA VAL A 234 -7.31 6.46 0.65
C VAL A 234 -7.27 6.39 -0.88
N ILE A 235 -6.07 6.27 -1.45
CA ILE A 235 -5.87 6.15 -2.91
C ILE A 235 -6.60 4.93 -3.47
N LEU A 236 -6.45 3.76 -2.84
CA LEU A 236 -7.12 2.54 -3.28
C LEU A 236 -8.64 2.62 -3.15
N GLN A 237 -9.17 3.26 -2.11
CA GLN A 237 -10.62 3.48 -1.97
C GLN A 237 -11.17 4.35 -3.12
N GLN A 238 -10.46 5.41 -3.49
CA GLN A 238 -10.82 6.27 -4.62
C GLN A 238 -10.71 5.52 -5.96
N ALA A 239 -9.61 4.81 -6.19
CA ALA A 239 -9.37 4.04 -7.40
C ALA A 239 -10.39 2.92 -7.59
N LEU A 240 -10.80 2.24 -6.50
CA LEU A 240 -11.86 1.23 -6.53
C LEU A 240 -13.23 1.86 -6.85
N ALA A 241 -13.54 3.04 -6.30
CA ALA A 241 -14.79 3.74 -6.62
C ALA A 241 -14.85 4.16 -8.10
N GLN A 242 -13.75 4.67 -8.65
CA GLN A 242 -13.63 4.99 -10.09
C GLN A 242 -13.81 3.73 -10.96
N LEU A 243 -13.16 2.63 -10.59
CA LEU A 243 -13.27 1.36 -11.29
C LEU A 243 -14.70 0.79 -11.24
N GLN A 244 -15.40 0.91 -10.11
CA GLN A 244 -16.80 0.52 -9.97
C GLN A 244 -17.73 1.38 -10.83
N ALA A 245 -17.44 2.67 -10.97
CA ALA A 245 -18.25 3.60 -11.78
C ALA A 245 -18.06 3.38 -13.29
N ALA A 246 -16.86 3.01 -13.74
CA ALA A 246 -16.53 2.80 -15.15
C ALA A 246 -15.69 1.52 -15.37
N PRO A 247 -16.27 0.33 -15.15
CA PRO A 247 -15.53 -0.92 -15.19
C PRO A 247 -15.16 -1.32 -16.63
N PRO A 248 -13.98 -1.93 -16.86
CA PRO A 248 -13.58 -2.44 -18.18
C PRO A 248 -14.31 -3.73 -18.60
N GLY A 249 -15.09 -4.33 -17.70
CA GLY A 249 -15.84 -5.57 -17.86
C GLY A 249 -16.48 -5.97 -16.53
N PRO A 250 -17.09 -7.17 -16.41
CA PRO A 250 -17.64 -7.64 -15.15
C PRO A 250 -16.57 -7.64 -14.05
N LEU A 251 -16.87 -7.01 -12.91
CA LEU A 251 -15.97 -6.98 -11.77
C LEU A 251 -16.29 -8.14 -10.80
N PRO A 252 -15.27 -8.78 -10.20
CA PRO A 252 -15.50 -9.63 -9.03
C PRO A 252 -15.89 -8.77 -7.81
N ARG A 253 -16.37 -9.40 -6.74
CA ARG A 253 -16.49 -8.70 -5.44
C ARG A 253 -15.09 -8.37 -4.94
N ILE A 254 -14.77 -7.09 -4.78
CA ILE A 254 -13.47 -6.65 -4.24
C ILE A 254 -13.67 -6.03 -2.85
N GLU A 255 -12.92 -6.53 -1.87
CA GLU A 255 -12.92 -6.01 -0.51
C GLU A 255 -11.55 -5.49 -0.12
N LEU A 256 -11.47 -4.21 0.25
CA LEU A 256 -10.29 -3.65 0.91
C LEU A 256 -10.38 -3.88 2.41
N ARG A 257 -9.48 -4.70 2.94
CA ARG A 257 -9.38 -5.03 4.37
C ARG A 257 -8.15 -4.36 4.95
N ARG A 258 -8.35 -3.72 6.10
CA ARG A 258 -7.29 -3.06 6.88
C ARG A 258 -6.73 -4.04 7.91
N GLY A 259 -5.42 -4.17 7.97
CA GLY A 259 -4.71 -4.92 9.00
C GLY A 259 -4.73 -4.22 10.37
N ALA A 260 -4.17 -4.90 11.37
CA ALA A 260 -4.16 -4.43 12.77
C ALA A 260 -2.75 -4.24 13.34
N GLY A 261 -1.73 -4.10 12.48
CA GLY A 261 -0.33 -3.82 12.88
C GLY A 261 0.45 -5.05 13.34
N ALA A 262 0.22 -6.21 12.72
CA ALA A 262 0.88 -7.47 13.09
C ALA A 262 1.66 -8.05 11.90
N TYR A 263 2.99 -8.05 11.99
CA TYR A 263 3.91 -8.57 10.97
C TYR A 263 3.58 -10.02 10.52
N VAL A 264 3.14 -10.87 11.45
CA VAL A 264 2.81 -12.28 11.17
C VAL A 264 1.63 -12.45 10.22
N CYS A 265 0.79 -11.43 10.05
CA CYS A 265 -0.33 -11.47 9.10
C CYS A 265 0.12 -11.45 7.63
N GLY A 266 1.41 -11.23 7.36
CA GLY A 266 1.99 -11.34 6.03
C GLY A 266 2.27 -12.78 5.57
N GLU A 267 2.14 -13.79 6.44
CA GLU A 267 2.22 -15.22 6.09
C GLU A 267 0.86 -15.76 5.63
#